data_AF-A0A9D4RSB2-F1
#
_entry.id   AF-A0A9D4RSB2-F1
#
_cell.length_a   1.000
_cell.length_b   1.000
_cell.length_c   1.000
_cell.angle_alpha   90.00
_cell.angle_beta   90.00
_cell.angle_gamma   90.00
#
_symmetry.space_group_name_H-M   'P 1'
#
loop_
_entity.id
_entity.type
_entity.pdbx_description
1 polymer ?
#
loop_
_entity_poly.entity_id
_entity_poly.type
_entity_poly.pdbx_seq_one_letter_code
_entity_poly.pdbx_strand_id
1 'polypeptide(L)'
;MMSRKWPTTLKSPYLSTSQMTKTYFRMTRGTFERVLERISTDDQLRRRIATGGREQVPLDKDLLTTLWYLGNLDTVRSNADRFNVSKSTFLDHNRRMLTV
;
A
#
# COMPACT_ATOMS: atom_id res chain seq x y z
N MET A 1 -4.93 23.18 -10.71
CA MET A 1 -4.26 22.74 -9.47
C MET A 1 -5.33 22.19 -8.52
N MET A 2 -5.75 20.93 -8.72
CA MET A 2 -6.85 20.33 -7.94
C MET A 2 -6.29 19.57 -6.75
N SER A 3 -6.50 20.13 -5.56
CA SER A 3 -6.25 19.47 -4.28
C SER A 3 -7.19 18.26 -4.16
N ARG A 4 -6.68 17.07 -4.49
CA ARG A 4 -7.35 15.81 -4.13
C ARG A 4 -7.29 15.70 -2.61
N LYS A 5 -8.41 16.03 -1.96
CA LYS A 5 -8.62 15.71 -0.55
C LYS A 5 -8.54 14.18 -0.43
N TRP A 6 -7.48 13.71 0.22
CA TRP A 6 -7.22 12.31 0.46
C TRP A 6 -8.34 11.73 1.34
N PRO A 7 -8.77 10.48 1.11
CA PRO A 7 -9.71 9.83 2.01
C PRO A 7 -9.02 9.65 3.37
N THR A 8 -9.48 10.40 4.37
CA THR A 8 -9.05 10.37 5.78
C THR A 8 -9.41 9.05 6.48
N THR A 9 -9.65 7.97 5.74
CA THR A 9 -10.27 6.73 6.24
C THR A 9 -9.34 5.52 6.25
N LEU A 10 -8.02 5.71 6.11
CA LEU A 10 -7.09 4.82 6.79
C LEU A 10 -7.04 5.22 8.26
N LYS A 11 -8.05 4.80 9.02
CA LYS A 11 -7.96 4.67 10.49
C LYS A 11 -6.97 3.55 10.82
N SER A 12 -5.72 3.70 10.43
CA SER A 12 -4.60 3.15 11.19
C SER A 12 -4.34 4.17 12.29
N PRO A 13 -4.37 3.80 13.59
CA PRO A 13 -4.24 4.76 14.68
C PRO A 13 -2.86 5.45 14.75
N TYR A 14 -1.93 5.12 13.86
CA TYR A 14 -0.55 5.55 13.97
C TYR A 14 0.00 5.98 12.60
N LEU A 15 0.01 7.30 12.41
CA LEU A 15 0.82 8.09 11.46
C LEU A 15 0.23 8.34 10.06
N SER A 16 0.23 9.63 9.69
CA SER A 16 0.06 10.11 8.32
C SER A 16 1.11 9.49 7.41
N THR A 17 0.76 9.14 6.17
CA THR A 17 1.66 8.58 5.14
C THR A 17 2.99 9.34 5.04
N SER A 18 2.97 10.67 5.20
CA SER A 18 4.17 11.51 5.19
C SER A 18 5.15 11.25 6.34
N GLN A 19 4.65 10.87 7.52
CA GLN A 19 5.49 10.49 8.66
C GLN A 19 6.02 9.06 8.52
N MET A 20 5.25 8.15 7.91
CA MET A 20 5.70 6.79 7.64
C MET A 20 6.83 6.74 6.62
N THR A 21 6.73 7.49 5.51
CA THR A 21 7.75 7.52 4.44
C THR A 21 9.11 7.96 4.96
N LYS A 22 9.15 9.01 5.79
CA LYS A 22 10.41 9.57 6.29
C LYS A 22 11.02 8.74 7.42
N THR A 23 10.20 8.20 8.32
CA THR A 23 10.66 7.54 9.55
C THR A 23 10.99 6.06 9.33
N TYR A 24 10.14 5.32 8.62
CA TYR A 24 10.30 3.88 8.46
C TYR A 24 11.02 3.51 7.16
N PHE A 25 10.77 4.25 6.09
CA PHE A 25 11.28 3.93 4.77
C PHE A 25 12.44 4.80 4.32
N ARG A 26 12.81 5.81 5.12
CA ARG A 26 13.82 6.84 4.80
C ARG A 26 13.65 7.45 3.40
N MET A 27 12.41 7.51 2.91
CA MET A 27 12.06 8.04 1.60
C MET A 27 11.23 9.32 1.72
N THR A 28 11.36 10.18 0.74
CA THR A 28 10.50 11.36 0.66
C THR A 28 9.11 10.96 0.15
N ARG A 29 8.10 11.76 0.50
CA ARG A 29 6.75 11.60 -0.03
C ARG A 29 6.73 11.65 -1.56
N GLY A 30 7.52 12.55 -2.16
CA GLY A 30 7.60 12.68 -3.62
C GLY A 30 8.16 11.42 -4.29
N THR A 31 9.12 10.75 -3.65
CA THR A 31 9.65 9.46 -4.13
C THR A 31 8.55 8.39 -4.15
N PHE A 32 7.77 8.29 -3.07
CA PHE A 32 6.64 7.36 -2.99
C PHE A 32 5.59 7.64 -4.08
N GLU A 33 5.23 8.91 -4.28
CA GLU A 33 4.26 9.32 -5.29
C GLU A 33 4.74 9.01 -6.71
N ARG A 34 6.03 9.21 -7.00
CA ARG A 34 6.63 8.86 -8.31
C ARG A 34 6.64 7.36 -8.57
N VAL A 35 6.92 6.54 -7.55
CA VAL A 35 6.86 5.08 -7.65
C VAL A 35 5.41 4.63 -7.87
N LEU A 36 4.46 5.19 -7.12
CA LEU A 36 3.04 4.90 -7.28
C LEU A 36 2.53 5.28 -8.68
N GLU A 37 2.95 6.43 -9.20
CA GLU A 37 2.62 6.88 -10.56
C GLU A 37 3.13 5.87 -11.60
N ARG A 38 4.38 5.42 -11.49
CA ARG A 38 4.92 4.38 -12.38
C ARG A 38 4.16 3.05 -12.28
N ILE A 39 3.91 2.59 -11.07
CA ILE A 39 3.20 1.32 -10.83
C ILE A 39 1.75 1.39 -11.33
N SER A 40 1.09 2.56 -11.24
CA SER A 40 -0.27 2.73 -11.75
C SER A 40 -0.39 2.63 -13.28
N THR A 41 0.73 2.80 -14.00
CA THR A 41 0.76 2.62 -15.45
C THR A 41 0.89 1.17 -15.89
N ASP A 42 1.23 0.26 -14.97
CA ASP A 42 1.41 -1.17 -15.24
C ASP A 42 0.08 -1.92 -15.27
N ASP A 43 -0.22 -2.57 -16.39
CA ASP A 43 -1.45 -3.31 -16.61
C ASP A 43 -1.61 -4.52 -15.66
N GLN A 44 -0.52 -5.12 -15.20
CA GLN A 44 -0.57 -6.24 -14.24
C GLN A 44 -0.89 -5.78 -12.82
N LEU A 45 -0.63 -4.51 -12.49
CA LEU A 45 -0.86 -3.91 -11.17
C LEU A 45 -2.13 -3.06 -11.10
N ARG A 46 -2.79 -2.81 -12.24
CA ARG A 46 -4.09 -2.14 -12.28
C ARG A 46 -5.13 -2.85 -11.42
N ARG A 47 -5.96 -2.05 -10.75
CA ARG A 47 -7.10 -2.57 -9.99
C ARG A 47 -8.07 -3.24 -10.96
N ARG A 48 -8.50 -4.45 -10.61
CA ARG A 48 -9.57 -5.13 -11.32
C ARG A 48 -10.87 -4.39 -11.03
N ILE A 49 -11.74 -4.29 -12.02
CA ILE A 49 -13.09 -3.77 -11.82
C ILE A 49 -13.82 -4.80 -10.94
N ALA A 50 -14.19 -4.41 -9.73
CA ALA A 50 -14.88 -5.30 -8.81
C ALA A 50 -16.28 -5.60 -9.36
N THR A 51 -16.52 -6.87 -9.73
CA THR A 51 -17.83 -7.38 -10.16
C THR A 51 -18.70 -7.86 -9.00
N GLY A 52 -18.21 -7.74 -7.76
CA GLY A 52 -18.91 -8.08 -6.52
C GLY A 52 -17.93 -8.34 -5.36
N GLY A 53 -18.44 -8.42 -4.13
CA GLY A 53 -17.63 -8.75 -2.94
C GLY A 53 -16.96 -7.54 -2.27
N ARG A 54 -15.87 -7.79 -1.52
CA ARG A 54 -15.12 -6.77 -0.79
C ARG A 54 -14.29 -5.92 -1.76
N GLU A 55 -14.29 -4.61 -1.56
CA GLU A 55 -13.49 -3.69 -2.38
C GLU A 55 -12.01 -4.08 -2.41
N GLN A 56 -11.40 -3.99 -3.60
CA GLN A 56 -9.98 -4.25 -3.76
C GLN A 56 -9.16 -3.21 -3.00
N VAL A 57 -8.08 -3.66 -2.35
CA VAL A 57 -7.14 -2.78 -1.66
C VAL A 57 -6.64 -1.69 -2.62
N PRO A 58 -6.70 -0.41 -2.22
CA PRO A 58 -6.12 0.69 -2.98
C PRO A 58 -4.62 0.48 -3.27
N LEU A 59 -4.16 0.87 -4.46
CA LEU A 59 -2.79 0.62 -4.93
C LEU A 59 -1.71 1.29 -4.08
N ASP A 60 -2.02 2.46 -3.51
CA ASP A 60 -1.18 3.18 -2.55
C ASP A 60 -0.99 2.37 -1.26
N LYS A 61 -2.07 1.77 -0.75
CA LYS A 61 -1.99 0.86 0.40
C LYS A 61 -1.21 -0.40 0.04
N ASP A 62 -1.33 -0.90 -1.18
CA ASP A 62 -0.59 -2.08 -1.63
C ASP A 62 0.93 -1.85 -1.68
N LEU A 63 1.32 -0.73 -2.27
CA LEU A 63 2.71 -0.28 -2.29
C LEU A 63 3.25 -0.09 -0.87
N LEU A 64 2.47 0.56 0.00
CA LEU A 64 2.86 0.78 1.40
C LEU A 64 3.06 -0.54 2.16
N THR A 65 2.16 -1.51 1.93
CA THR A 65 2.21 -2.84 2.54
C THR A 65 3.44 -3.62 2.07
N THR A 66 3.75 -3.53 0.77
CA THR A 66 4.92 -4.16 0.17
C THR A 66 6.22 -3.55 0.71
N LEU A 67 6.32 -2.22 0.73
CA LEU A 67 7.47 -1.54 1.32
C LEU A 67 7.64 -1.92 2.79
N TRP A 68 6.55 -2.00 3.55
CA TRP A 68 6.58 -2.40 4.95
C TRP A 68 7.14 -3.82 5.12
N TYR A 69 6.68 -4.74 4.28
CA TYR A 69 7.13 -6.13 4.27
C TYR A 69 8.63 -6.26 3.92
N LEU A 70 9.14 -5.44 3.00
CA LEU A 70 10.55 -5.44 2.63
C LEU A 70 11.44 -4.75 3.67
N GLY A 71 10.92 -3.73 4.35
CA GLY A 71 11.68 -2.90 5.29
C GLY A 71 11.68 -3.38 6.74
N ASN A 72 10.75 -4.26 7.14
CA ASN A 72 10.63 -4.73 8.53
C ASN A 72 10.69 -6.25 8.60
N LEU A 73 11.37 -6.76 9.63
CA LEU A 73 11.49 -8.20 9.92
C LEU A 73 10.31 -8.77 10.73
N ASP A 74 9.18 -8.08 10.73
CA ASP A 74 7.98 -8.50 11.44
C ASP A 74 7.30 -9.69 10.76
N THR A 75 6.54 -10.45 11.56
CA THR A 75 5.76 -11.56 11.02
C THR A 75 4.67 -11.06 10.07
N VAL A 76 4.39 -11.85 9.02
CA VAL A 76 3.29 -11.60 8.06
C VAL A 76 1.96 -11.35 8.76
N ARG A 77 1.71 -12.04 9.88
CA ARG A 77 0.49 -11.86 10.69
C ARG A 77 0.42 -10.46 11.30
N SER A 78 1.48 -10.03 12.00
CA SER A 78 1.56 -8.69 12.60
C SER A 78 1.38 -7.60 11.55
N ASN A 79 2.01 -7.76 10.40
CA ASN A 79 1.89 -6.82 9.29
C ASN A 79 0.46 -6.79 8.71
N ALA A 80 -0.16 -7.96 8.49
CA ALA A 80 -1.53 -8.04 7.99
C ALA A 80 -2.54 -7.38 8.94
N ASP A 81 -2.40 -7.64 10.25
CA ASP A 81 -3.22 -7.02 11.29
C ASP A 81 -3.03 -5.49 11.32
N ARG A 82 -1.79 -5.00 11.18
CA ARG A 82 -1.46 -3.57 11.13
C ARG A 82 -2.14 -2.84 9.96
N PHE A 83 -2.23 -3.48 8.80
CA PHE A 83 -2.91 -2.92 7.64
C PHE A 83 -4.40 -3.26 7.58
N ASN A 84 -4.95 -3.97 8.58
CA ASN A 84 -6.33 -4.45 8.61
C ASN A 84 -6.71 -5.19 7.32
N VAL A 85 -5.85 -6.14 6.91
CA VAL A 85 -6.05 -7.02 5.77
C VAL A 85 -5.93 -8.47 6.22
N SER A 86 -6.57 -9.39 5.50
CA SER A 86 -6.39 -10.82 5.79
C SER A 86 -4.96 -11.26 5.44
N LYS A 87 -4.45 -12.28 6.12
CA LYS A 87 -3.12 -12.85 5.85
C LYS A 87 -2.98 -13.32 4.40
N SER A 88 -4.02 -13.94 3.83
CA SER A 88 -4.01 -14.40 2.44
C SER A 88 -3.95 -13.22 1.47
N THR A 89 -4.74 -12.17 1.69
CA THR A 89 -4.69 -10.94 0.90
C THR A 89 -3.30 -10.30 0.96
N PHE A 90 -2.71 -10.19 2.15
CA PHE A 90 -1.38 -9.61 2.34
C PHE A 90 -0.30 -10.36 1.52
N LEU A 91 -0.31 -11.69 1.56
CA LEU A 91 0.66 -12.51 0.83
C LEU A 91 0.46 -12.43 -0.68
N ASP A 92 -0.79 -12.52 -1.15
CA ASP A 92 -1.11 -12.46 -2.58
C ASP A 92 -0.70 -11.11 -3.18
N HIS A 93 -0.99 -10.03 -2.47
CA HIS A 93 -0.67 -8.67 -2.90
C HIS A 93 0.83 -8.40 -2.93
N ASN A 94 1.57 -8.77 -1.88
CA ASN A 94 3.03 -8.63 -1.89
C ASN A 94 3.68 -9.49 -2.97
N ARG A 95 3.19 -10.72 -3.17
CA ARG A 95 3.68 -11.57 -4.27
C ARG A 95 3.45 -10.91 -5.62
N ARG A 96 2.26 -10.39 -5.86
CA ARG A 96 1.91 -9.67 -7.08
C ARG A 96 2.84 -8.49 -7.33
N MET A 97 3.13 -7.69 -6.31
CA MET A 97 4.01 -6.52 -6.40
C MET A 97 5.49 -6.86 -6.60
N LEU A 98 5.93 -8.07 -6.21
CA LEU A 98 7.33 -8.52 -6.34
C LEU A 98 7.60 -9.36 -7.60
N THR A 99 6.56 -9.81 -8.31
CA THR A 99 6.70 -10.73 -9.46
C THR A 99 6.54 -10.03 -10.82
N VAL A 100 6.06 -8.79 -10.83
CA VAL A 100 6.00 -7.91 -12.01
C VAL A 100 7.38 -7.61 -12.59
#